data_AF-A0A7C0ZSR4-F1
#
_entry.id   AF-A0A7C0ZSR4-F1
#
_cell.length_a   1.000
_cell.length_b   1.000
_cell.length_c   1.000
_cell.angle_alpha   90.00
_cell.angle_beta   90.00
_cell.angle_gamma   90.00
#
_symmetry.space_group_name_H-M   'P 1'
#
loop_
_entity.id
_entity.type
_entity.pdbx_description
1 polymer ?
#
loop_
_entity_poly.entity_id
_entity_poly.type
_entity_poly.pdbx_seq_one_letter_code
_entity_poly.pdbx_strand_id
1 'polypeptide(L)'
;PQWRRALWRALDRASDPLGGDPLGGTLMQSAQVLADAAAKRELGVRYGAQAVDMESATLAAAARGAGARFLVVRAVADPAAWTLPAAVAGAVDARGRVRAARVLRGVAFRPRQWAALLRLGRAFAAARATLARVTAIAGPRFGLDGIGGPGTEPEDAGGGSG
;
A
#
# COMPACT_ATOMS: atom_id res chain seq x y z
N PRO A 1 -18.77 -8.33 -0.02
CA PRO A 1 -18.42 -9.08 1.21
C PRO A 1 -18.32 -8.16 2.43
N GLN A 2 -18.73 -8.62 3.61
CA GLN A 2 -18.74 -7.85 4.86
C GLN A 2 -17.36 -7.33 5.27
N TRP A 3 -16.31 -8.14 5.09
CA TRP A 3 -14.92 -7.76 5.37
C TRP A 3 -14.45 -6.54 4.55
N ARG A 4 -14.91 -6.41 3.30
CA ARG A 4 -14.58 -5.27 2.44
C ARG A 4 -15.12 -3.96 3.01
N ARG A 5 -16.35 -3.97 3.54
CA ARG A 5 -16.97 -2.78 4.17
C ARG A 5 -16.29 -2.41 5.48
N ALA A 6 -15.96 -3.40 6.31
CA ALA A 6 -15.24 -3.17 7.56
C ALA A 6 -13.87 -2.53 7.32
N LEU A 7 -13.13 -3.05 6.34
CA LEU A 7 -11.87 -2.47 5.90
C LEU A 7 -12.06 -1.04 5.39
N TRP A 8 -13.03 -0.78 4.51
CA TRP A 8 -13.28 0.57 3.99
C TRP A 8 -13.49 1.58 5.12
N ARG A 9 -14.26 1.23 6.16
CA ARG A 9 -14.41 2.07 7.35
C ARG A 9 -13.12 2.24 8.15
N ALA A 10 -12.26 1.23 8.21
CA ALA A 10 -10.96 1.34 8.86
C ALA A 10 -10.01 2.26 8.09
N LEU A 11 -10.01 2.17 6.75
CA LEU A 11 -9.25 3.05 5.87
C LEU A 11 -9.73 4.49 5.96
N ASP A 12 -11.04 4.71 5.95
CA ASP A 12 -11.65 6.04 6.02
C ASP A 12 -11.23 6.77 7.32
N ARG A 13 -11.38 6.08 8.47
CA ARG A 13 -10.92 6.59 9.78
C ARG A 13 -9.41 6.83 9.86
N ALA A 14 -8.62 6.05 9.15
CA ALA A 14 -7.16 6.19 9.14
C ALA A 14 -6.66 7.33 8.25
N SER A 15 -7.41 7.64 7.19
CA SER A 15 -7.14 8.67 6.19
C SER A 15 -7.55 10.07 6.64
N ASP A 16 -8.67 10.19 7.34
CA ASP A 16 -9.25 11.45 7.83
C ASP A 16 -8.22 12.40 8.51
N PRO A 17 -7.38 11.96 9.47
CA PRO A 17 -6.41 12.85 10.11
C PRO A 17 -5.18 13.23 9.26
N LEU A 18 -5.05 12.75 8.02
CA LEU A 18 -3.84 12.92 7.20
C LEU A 18 -4.07 13.68 5.91
N GLY A 19 -5.32 13.89 5.52
CA GLY A 19 -5.70 14.40 4.22
C GLY A 19 -5.50 13.34 3.12
N GLY A 20 -6.60 12.98 2.46
CA GLY A 20 -6.60 12.10 1.29
C GLY A 20 -7.53 10.91 1.47
N ASP A 21 -8.58 10.87 0.66
CA ASP A 21 -9.56 9.79 0.69
C ASP A 21 -8.92 8.46 0.24
N PRO A 22 -9.24 7.34 0.91
CA PRO A 22 -8.78 6.05 0.46
C PRO A 22 -9.36 5.76 -0.93
N LEU A 23 -8.50 5.40 -1.88
CA LEU A 23 -8.89 5.08 -3.25
C LEU A 23 -8.91 3.58 -3.47
N GLY A 24 -9.89 3.13 -4.26
CA GLY A 24 -10.02 1.74 -4.69
C GLY A 24 -9.92 1.65 -6.20
N GLY A 25 -9.15 0.67 -6.68
CA GLY A 25 -9.02 0.39 -8.09
C GLY A 25 -7.82 -0.51 -8.41
N THR A 26 -7.37 -0.43 -9.66
CA THR A 26 -6.38 -1.38 -10.20
C THR A 26 -4.98 -1.09 -9.66
N LEU A 27 -4.39 -2.10 -9.04
CA LEU A 27 -2.98 -2.14 -8.65
C LEU A 27 -2.23 -3.02 -9.64
N MET A 28 -1.24 -2.45 -10.32
CA MET A 28 -0.39 -3.18 -11.26
C MET A 28 0.92 -3.60 -10.58
N GLN A 29 1.47 -4.74 -11.00
CA GLN A 29 2.83 -5.13 -10.64
C GLN A 29 3.78 -4.84 -11.79
N SER A 30 4.94 -4.26 -11.49
CA SER A 30 6.05 -4.06 -12.42
C SER A 30 7.25 -4.88 -11.98
N ALA A 31 8.01 -5.42 -12.93
CA ALA A 31 9.27 -6.11 -12.65
C ALA A 31 10.41 -5.14 -12.27
N GLN A 32 10.23 -3.85 -12.56
CA GLN A 32 11.25 -2.81 -12.34
C GLN A 32 10.64 -1.57 -11.69
N VAL A 33 11.48 -0.80 -11.01
CA VAL A 33 11.09 0.50 -10.48
C VAL A 33 10.78 1.47 -11.62
N LEU A 34 9.58 2.02 -11.60
CA LEU A 34 9.18 3.10 -12.50
C LEU A 34 9.68 4.43 -11.96
N ALA A 35 10.88 4.82 -12.38
CA ALA A 35 11.49 6.07 -11.92
C ALA A 35 10.94 7.31 -12.63
N ASP A 36 10.48 7.18 -13.87
CA ASP A 36 10.10 8.30 -14.73
C ASP A 36 8.59 8.60 -14.65
N ALA A 37 8.23 9.88 -14.61
CA ALA A 37 6.84 10.32 -14.50
C ALA A 37 6.02 10.01 -15.77
N ALA A 38 6.62 10.10 -16.96
CA ALA A 38 5.95 9.76 -18.20
C ALA A 38 5.68 8.25 -18.28
N ALA A 39 6.66 7.41 -17.90
CA ALA A 39 6.47 5.97 -17.83
C ALA A 39 5.34 5.56 -16.86
N LYS A 40 5.26 6.19 -15.68
CA LYS A 40 4.15 5.98 -14.73
C LYS A 40 2.80 6.36 -15.36
N ARG A 41 2.74 7.51 -16.05
CA ARG A 41 1.51 7.99 -16.69
C ARG A 41 1.08 7.11 -17.85
N GLU A 42 2.01 6.67 -18.69
CA GLU A 42 1.75 5.76 -19.80
C GLU A 42 1.11 4.46 -19.30
N LEU A 43 1.69 3.85 -18.27
CA LEU A 43 1.14 2.63 -17.67
C LEU A 43 -0.24 2.86 -17.04
N GLY A 44 -0.44 4.01 -16.38
CA GLY A 44 -1.73 4.40 -15.85
C GLY A 44 -2.81 4.50 -16.94
N VAL A 45 -2.50 5.14 -18.07
CA VAL A 45 -3.41 5.25 -19.22
C VAL A 45 -3.65 3.89 -19.88
N ARG A 46 -2.59 3.10 -20.10
CA ARG A 46 -2.66 1.84 -20.84
C ARG A 46 -3.40 0.74 -20.09
N TYR A 47 -3.25 0.66 -18.78
CA TYR A 47 -3.78 -0.44 -17.96
C TYR A 47 -4.85 0.00 -16.96
N GLY A 48 -5.21 1.30 -16.92
CA GLY A 48 -6.12 1.83 -15.91
C GLY A 48 -5.59 1.69 -14.47
N ALA A 49 -4.26 1.57 -14.33
CA ALA A 49 -3.60 1.35 -13.04
C ALA A 49 -3.58 2.65 -12.23
N GLN A 50 -4.09 2.59 -11.00
CA GLN A 50 -4.04 3.71 -10.04
C GLN A 50 -2.75 3.72 -9.23
N ALA A 51 -2.14 2.55 -9.05
CA ALA A 51 -0.88 2.36 -8.36
C ALA A 51 -0.08 1.24 -9.01
N VAL A 52 1.24 1.28 -8.81
CA VAL A 52 2.16 0.22 -9.20
C VAL A 52 3.03 -0.16 -8.02
N ASP A 53 3.23 -1.46 -7.82
CA ASP A 53 4.28 -2.00 -6.95
C ASP A 53 5.02 -3.16 -7.63
N MET A 54 5.81 -3.92 -6.89
CA MET A 54 6.66 -4.97 -7.44
C MET A 54 6.29 -6.39 -7.01
N GLU A 55 5.36 -6.58 -6.07
CA GLU A 55 5.13 -7.89 -5.43
C GLU A 55 3.67 -8.29 -5.25
N SER A 56 2.71 -7.35 -5.35
CA SER A 56 1.33 -7.62 -4.96
C SER A 56 0.61 -8.64 -5.81
N ALA A 57 0.84 -8.64 -7.13
CA ALA A 57 0.18 -9.59 -8.03
C ALA A 57 0.69 -11.01 -7.77
N THR A 58 1.98 -11.16 -7.49
CA THR A 58 2.59 -12.44 -7.11
C THR A 58 2.00 -12.97 -5.80
N LEU A 59 1.89 -12.12 -4.78
CA LEU A 59 1.27 -12.47 -3.50
C LEU A 59 -0.22 -12.83 -3.66
N ALA A 60 -0.95 -12.09 -4.50
CA ALA A 60 -2.35 -12.39 -4.81
C ALA A 60 -2.51 -13.75 -5.48
N ALA A 61 -1.63 -14.09 -6.42
CA ALA A 61 -1.64 -15.38 -7.10
C ALA A 61 -1.37 -16.53 -6.11
N ALA A 62 -0.40 -16.37 -5.21
CA ALA A 62 -0.10 -17.36 -4.17
C ALA A 62 -1.28 -17.56 -3.21
N ALA A 63 -1.90 -16.47 -2.73
CA ALA A 63 -3.05 -16.56 -1.84
C ALA A 63 -4.26 -17.23 -2.52
N ARG A 64 -4.51 -16.92 -3.79
CA ARG A 64 -5.53 -17.61 -4.59
C ARG A 64 -5.25 -19.11 -4.73
N GLY A 65 -3.99 -19.49 -4.99
CA GLY A 65 -3.58 -20.90 -5.05
C GLY A 65 -3.79 -21.64 -3.72
N ALA A 66 -3.69 -20.93 -2.59
CA ALA A 66 -3.93 -21.48 -1.25
C ALA A 66 -5.41 -21.38 -0.79
N GLY A 67 -6.33 -20.86 -1.63
CA GLY A 67 -7.72 -20.62 -1.22
C GLY A 67 -7.89 -19.56 -0.12
N ALA A 68 -6.86 -18.73 0.11
CA ALA A 68 -6.83 -17.73 1.16
C ALA A 68 -7.49 -16.43 0.71
N ARG A 69 -8.15 -15.74 1.65
CA ARG A 69 -8.62 -14.36 1.44
C ARG A 69 -7.40 -13.44 1.37
N PHE A 70 -7.36 -12.57 0.36
CA PHE A 70 -6.24 -11.69 0.11
C PHE A 70 -6.70 -10.25 -0.10
N LEU A 71 -5.89 -9.31 0.37
CA LEU A 71 -6.10 -7.88 0.26
C LEU A 71 -4.74 -7.19 0.23
N VAL A 72 -4.65 -6.11 -0.56
CA VAL A 72 -3.51 -5.22 -0.56
C VAL A 72 -3.96 -3.82 -0.18
N VAL A 73 -3.22 -3.20 0.74
CA VAL A 73 -3.30 -1.78 1.03
C VAL A 73 -1.93 -1.18 0.75
N ARG A 74 -1.87 -0.13 -0.07
CA ARG A 74 -0.64 0.61 -0.37
C ARG A 74 -0.81 2.07 0.03
N ALA A 75 0.22 2.63 0.67
CA ALA A 75 0.37 4.06 0.84
C ALA A 75 1.37 4.57 -0.19
N VAL A 76 0.98 5.53 -1.03
CA VAL A 76 1.79 6.01 -2.16
C VAL A 76 2.82 7.02 -1.65
N ALA A 77 4.11 6.72 -1.78
CA ALA A 77 5.21 7.60 -1.38
C ALA A 77 5.75 8.46 -2.53
N ASP A 78 5.50 8.07 -3.79
CA ASP A 78 6.03 8.72 -4.99
C ASP A 78 4.93 8.87 -6.07
N PRO A 79 4.14 9.97 -6.01
CA PRO A 79 3.06 10.23 -6.96
C PRO A 79 3.48 10.11 -8.42
N ALA A 80 2.52 9.84 -9.32
CA ALA A 80 2.78 9.65 -10.75
C ALA A 80 3.50 10.82 -11.43
N ALA A 81 3.28 12.05 -10.94
CA ALA A 81 3.94 13.26 -11.45
C ALA A 81 5.41 13.39 -11.01
N TRP A 82 5.90 12.55 -10.11
CA TRP A 82 7.25 12.64 -9.57
C TRP A 82 8.19 11.70 -10.33
N THR A 83 9.26 12.28 -10.86
CA THR A 83 10.43 11.54 -11.31
C THR A 83 11.36 11.29 -10.11
N LEU A 84 11.72 10.03 -9.90
CA LEU A 84 12.63 9.62 -8.84
C LEU A 84 14.05 10.11 -9.14
N PRO A 85 14.84 10.52 -8.12
CA PRO A 85 16.24 10.86 -8.32
C PRO A 85 17.00 9.68 -8.94
N ALA A 86 17.91 9.95 -9.88
CA ALA A 86 18.71 8.92 -10.54
C ALA A 86 19.43 7.98 -9.56
N ALA A 87 19.84 8.52 -8.40
CA ALA A 87 20.45 7.75 -7.31
C ALA A 87 19.54 6.68 -6.72
N VAL A 88 18.21 6.87 -6.75
CA VAL A 88 17.20 5.90 -6.29
C VAL A 88 16.89 4.89 -7.39
N ALA A 89 16.71 5.37 -8.62
CA ALA A 89 16.40 4.54 -9.78
C ALA A 89 17.45 3.43 -10.00
N GLY A 90 18.73 3.73 -9.79
CA GLY A 90 19.83 2.77 -9.91
C GLY A 90 20.16 1.99 -8.63
N ALA A 91 19.41 2.17 -7.55
CA ALA A 91 19.72 1.57 -6.24
C ALA A 91 18.75 0.48 -5.80
N VAL A 92 17.64 0.27 -6.50
CA VAL A 92 16.74 -0.85 -6.21
C VAL A 92 17.20 -2.04 -7.04
N ASP A 93 17.56 -3.13 -6.37
CA ASP A 93 17.92 -4.37 -7.05
C ASP A 93 16.68 -5.15 -7.52
N ALA A 94 16.90 -6.23 -8.30
CA ALA A 94 15.83 -7.10 -8.79
C ALA A 94 15.02 -7.80 -7.68
N ARG A 95 15.42 -7.66 -6.41
CA ARG A 95 14.71 -8.17 -5.24
C ARG A 95 13.99 -7.05 -4.46
N GLY A 96 13.87 -5.86 -5.04
CA GLY A 96 13.20 -4.70 -4.43
C GLY A 96 14.00 -4.05 -3.29
N ARG A 97 15.25 -4.45 -3.03
CA ARG A 97 16.03 -3.89 -1.92
C ARG A 97 16.69 -2.58 -2.34
N VAL A 98 16.37 -1.52 -1.61
CA VAL A 98 17.04 -0.22 -1.76
C VAL A 98 18.45 -0.32 -1.21
N ARG A 99 19.46 -0.22 -2.08
CA ARG A 99 20.88 -0.19 -1.70
C ARG A 99 21.23 1.23 -1.23
N ALA A 100 20.91 1.55 0.02
CA ALA A 100 21.10 2.88 0.62
C ALA A 100 22.51 3.48 0.41
N ALA A 101 23.55 2.65 0.49
CA ALA A 101 24.93 3.09 0.22
C ALA A 101 25.15 3.56 -1.24
N ARG A 102 24.45 2.97 -2.22
CA ARG A 102 24.51 3.37 -3.64
C ARG A 102 23.71 4.64 -3.89
N VAL A 103 22.58 4.81 -3.19
CA VAL A 103 21.83 6.07 -3.17
C VAL A 103 22.72 7.20 -2.66
N LEU A 104 23.29 7.07 -1.46
CA LEU A 104 24.12 8.11 -0.83
C LEU A 104 25.33 8.52 -1.70
N ARG A 105 26.04 7.53 -2.27
CA ARG A 105 27.20 7.78 -3.14
C ARG A 105 26.82 8.50 -4.44
N GLY A 106 25.63 8.23 -4.98
CA GLY A 106 25.12 8.87 -6.20
C GLY A 106 24.71 10.34 -6.01
N VAL A 107 24.51 10.78 -4.77
CA VAL A 107 23.94 12.10 -4.44
C VAL A 107 24.98 13.01 -3.79
N ALA A 108 26.06 12.46 -3.24
CA ALA A 108 27.10 13.16 -2.49
C ALA A 108 27.55 14.49 -3.14
N PHE A 109 27.63 14.56 -4.46
CA PHE A 109 28.07 15.75 -5.21
C PHE A 109 26.96 16.45 -6.01
N ARG A 110 25.68 16.15 -5.76
CA ARG A 110 24.55 16.69 -6.53
C ARG A 110 23.51 17.36 -5.62
N PRO A 111 23.68 18.64 -5.24
CA PRO A 111 22.83 19.35 -4.28
C PRO A 111 21.34 19.34 -4.64
N ARG A 112 20.99 19.43 -5.94
CA ARG A 112 19.59 19.32 -6.39
C ARG A 112 18.98 17.93 -6.13
N GLN A 113 19.79 16.88 -6.13
CA GLN A 113 19.32 15.52 -5.84
C GLN A 113 19.08 15.30 -4.34
N TRP A 114 19.79 16.03 -3.46
CA TRP A 114 19.54 15.99 -2.01
C TRP A 114 18.16 16.51 -1.65
N ALA A 115 17.73 17.64 -2.23
CA ALA A 115 16.39 18.17 -2.01
C ALA A 115 15.29 17.19 -2.45
N ALA A 116 15.46 16.58 -3.63
CA ALA A 116 14.52 15.58 -4.15
C ALA A 116 14.49 14.30 -3.30
N LEU A 117 15.65 13.85 -2.79
CA LEU A 117 15.74 12.73 -1.86
C LEU A 117 15.09 13.02 -0.52
N LEU A 118 15.33 14.20 0.07
CA LEU A 118 14.71 14.59 1.33
C LEU A 118 13.19 14.66 1.19
N ARG A 119 12.69 15.17 0.06
CA ARG A 119 11.25 15.17 -0.25
C ARG A 119 10.71 13.75 -0.34
N LEU A 120 11.39 12.85 -1.06
CA LEU A 120 11.01 11.44 -1.16
C LEU A 120 11.05 10.75 0.21
N GLY A 121 12.07 11.01 1.02
CA GLY A 121 12.20 10.47 2.37
C GLY A 121 11.07 10.89 3.30
N ARG A 122 10.67 12.18 3.25
CA ARG A 122 9.50 12.69 3.98
C ARG A 122 8.21 12.02 3.52
N ALA A 123 8.01 11.88 2.21
CA ALA A 123 6.83 11.22 1.66
C ALA A 123 6.77 9.73 2.05
N PHE A 124 7.91 9.03 2.04
CA PHE A 124 7.98 7.64 2.51
C PHE A 124 7.70 7.52 4.01
N ALA A 125 8.20 8.44 4.83
CA ALA A 125 7.91 8.47 6.26
C ALA A 125 6.41 8.71 6.52
N ALA A 126 5.80 9.64 5.79
CA ALA A 126 4.36 9.90 5.85
C ALA A 126 3.55 8.66 5.43
N ALA A 127 3.86 8.05 4.28
CA ALA A 127 3.21 6.84 3.79
C ALA A 127 3.30 5.68 4.79
N ARG A 128 4.48 5.49 5.41
CA ARG A 128 4.68 4.46 6.45
C ARG A 128 3.85 4.75 7.70
N ALA A 129 3.77 6.00 8.14
CA ALA A 129 2.92 6.40 9.27
C ALA A 129 1.43 6.16 8.96
N THR A 130 0.99 6.44 7.73
CA THR A 130 -0.38 6.13 7.26
C THR A 130 -0.67 4.65 7.36
N LEU A 131 0.22 3.83 6.80
CA LEU A 131 0.05 2.38 6.81
C LEU A 131 0.05 1.82 8.25
N ALA A 132 0.90 2.34 9.13
CA ALA A 132 0.92 1.94 10.54
C ALA A 132 -0.41 2.25 11.25
N ARG A 133 -1.01 3.43 11.00
CA ARG A 133 -2.34 3.78 11.52
C ARG A 133 -3.44 2.89 10.96
N VAL A 134 -3.43 2.61 9.65
CA VAL A 134 -4.38 1.67 9.04
C VAL A 134 -4.29 0.32 9.73
N THR A 135 -3.08 -0.22 9.93
CA THR A 135 -2.88 -1.49 10.63
C THR A 135 -3.36 -1.44 12.08
N ALA A 136 -3.13 -0.33 12.80
CA ALA A 136 -3.59 -0.17 14.17
C ALA A 136 -5.13 -0.12 14.29
N ILE A 137 -5.81 0.55 13.35
CA ILE A 137 -7.27 0.70 13.34
C ILE A 137 -7.95 -0.56 12.80
N ALA A 138 -7.37 -1.19 11.79
CA ALA A 138 -7.89 -2.43 11.22
C ALA A 138 -7.60 -3.63 12.11
N GLY A 139 -6.55 -3.60 12.93
CA GLY A 139 -6.20 -4.71 13.81
C GLY A 139 -5.81 -6.00 13.05
N PRO A 140 -5.53 -7.08 13.78
CA PRO A 140 -5.03 -8.34 13.22
C PRO A 140 -6.06 -9.07 12.34
N ARG A 141 -7.34 -8.69 12.42
CA ARG A 141 -8.41 -9.27 11.59
C ARG A 141 -8.94 -8.31 10.52
N PHE A 142 -8.22 -7.23 10.20
CA PHE A 142 -8.62 -6.28 9.14
C PHE A 142 -10.01 -5.65 9.33
N GLY A 143 -10.39 -5.34 10.57
CA GLY A 143 -11.66 -4.73 10.96
C GLY A 143 -12.77 -5.76 11.21
N LEU A 144 -12.44 -7.05 11.21
CA LEU A 144 -13.39 -8.14 11.43
C LEU A 144 -13.64 -8.48 12.90
N ASP A 145 -13.05 -7.75 13.86
CA ASP A 145 -13.18 -8.06 15.29
C ASP A 145 -14.63 -7.97 15.80
N GLY A 146 -15.54 -7.30 15.07
CA GLY A 146 -16.97 -7.21 15.37
C GLY A 146 -17.90 -8.09 14.52
N ILE A 147 -17.36 -8.96 13.66
CA ILE A 147 -18.17 -9.88 12.86
C ILE A 147 -17.86 -11.28 13.36
N GLY A 148 -18.82 -11.92 14.04
CA GLY A 148 -18.72 -13.28 14.54
C GLY A 148 -18.05 -14.19 13.50
N GLY A 149 -17.09 -14.99 13.97
CA GLY A 149 -16.39 -15.94 13.11
C GLY A 149 -17.39 -16.83 12.36
N PRO A 150 -17.01 -17.44 11.23
CA PRO A 150 -17.88 -18.40 10.58
C PRO A 150 -18.18 -19.54 11.57
N GLY A 151 -19.40 -19.56 12.12
CA GLY A 151 -19.89 -20.65 12.97
C GLY A 151 -20.45 -20.30 14.36
N THR A 152 -20.68 -19.05 14.75
CA THR A 152 -21.50 -18.78 15.95
C THR A 152 -22.92 -18.45 15.53
N GLU A 153 -23.79 -19.46 15.54
CA GLU A 153 -25.24 -19.22 15.54
C GLU A 153 -25.60 -18.33 16.74
N PRO A 154 -26.62 -17.46 16.63
CA PRO A 154 -27.09 -16.69 17.78
C PRO A 154 -27.57 -17.68 18.84
N GLU A 155 -26.97 -17.61 20.03
CA GLU A 155 -27.48 -18.29 21.21
C GLU A 155 -28.89 -17.73 21.45
N ASP A 156 -29.89 -18.58 21.23
CA ASP A 156 -31.30 -18.25 21.33
C ASP A 156 -31.61 -17.88 22.78
N ALA A 157 -31.64 -16.58 23.06
CA ALA A 157 -32.14 -16.03 24.31
C ALA A 157 -33.68 -16.01 24.27
N GLY A 158 -34.28 -17.20 24.26
CA GLY A 158 -35.69 -17.44 24.62
C GLY A 158 -35.69 -18.58 25.65
N GLY A 159 -35.99 -18.35 26.93
CA GLY A 159 -37.33 -17.99 27.39
C GLY A 159 -37.99 -19.25 27.94
N GLY A 160 -38.04 -19.40 29.27
CA GLY A 160 -38.62 -20.58 29.90
C GLY A 160 -38.75 -20.43 31.41
N SER A 161 -39.57 -19.48 31.85
CA SER A 161 -40.23 -19.50 33.15
C SER A 161 -41.35 -20.55 33.13
N GLY A 162 -41.31 -21.50 34.08
CA GLY A 162 -42.34 -22.51 34.32
C GLY A 162 -41.88 -23.51 35.36
#